data_AF-A0A257AEC9-F1
#
_entry.id   AF-A0A257AEC9-F1
#
_cell.length_a   1.000
_cell.length_b   1.000
_cell.length_c   1.000
_cell.angle_alpha   90.00
_cell.angle_beta   90.00
_cell.angle_gamma   90.00
#
_symmetry.space_group_name_H-M   'P 1'
#
loop_
_entity.id
_entity.type
_entity.pdbx_description
1 polymer ?
#
loop_
_entity_poly.entity_id
_entity_poly.type
_entity_poly.pdbx_seq_one_letter_code
_entity_poly.pdbx_strand_id
1 'polypeptide(L)'
;MYATVEAFKSLSEEEFKLLRSIEVGMAKFMYVPVEYLSSFTKWEEERVIKMLKKLHELGLVQRRKGAYIGFILTTRGYDCLALNALVKRGVIGSLSLKPLGVGKESDVYEGLTPSGLRIAVKFHRLGRISFRATRRYRIYVGDRRHISWLYQSRLAAEREYEALKILYDAKVEVPKPISHNRHVVVMDIIEGIPLFEKPRLKEPLNVLIRVLGN
;
A
#
# COMPACT_ATOMS: atom_id res chain seq x y z
N MET A 1 6.58 7.95 5.27
CA MET A 1 7.02 6.63 5.76
C MET A 1 7.39 6.63 7.23
N TYR A 2 8.18 7.59 7.74
CA TYR A 2 8.61 7.65 9.16
C TYR A 2 7.51 7.27 10.16
N ALA A 3 6.42 8.03 10.18
CA ALA A 3 5.36 7.83 11.15
C ALA A 3 4.53 6.54 10.90
N THR A 4 4.60 5.94 9.70
CA THR A 4 4.09 4.59 9.42
C THR A 4 4.95 3.53 10.10
N VAL A 5 6.27 3.63 9.98
CA VAL A 5 7.22 2.67 10.57
C VAL A 5 7.21 2.74 12.09
N GLU A 6 7.13 3.95 12.66
CA GLU A 6 7.00 4.13 14.12
C GLU A 6 5.71 3.51 14.64
N ALA A 7 4.57 3.77 13.96
CA ALA A 7 3.33 3.12 14.30
C ALA A 7 3.47 1.59 14.21
N PHE A 8 3.99 1.06 13.09
CA PHE A 8 4.21 -0.37 12.86
C PHE A 8 4.99 -1.05 14.00
N LYS A 9 6.09 -0.45 14.46
CA LYS A 9 6.92 -0.99 15.54
C LYS A 9 6.20 -1.02 16.90
N SER A 10 5.22 -0.14 17.11
CA SER A 10 4.45 -0.06 18.36
C SER A 10 3.23 -0.98 18.41
N LEU A 11 2.94 -1.70 17.31
CA LEU A 11 1.76 -2.55 17.19
C LEU A 11 2.01 -3.96 17.72
N SER A 12 1.07 -4.45 18.52
CA SER A 12 1.00 -5.85 18.92
C SER A 12 0.30 -6.73 17.87
N GLU A 13 0.43 -8.05 18.00
CA GLU A 13 -0.29 -9.00 17.15
C GLU A 13 -1.82 -8.87 17.24
N GLU A 14 -2.32 -8.55 18.42
CA GLU A 14 -3.75 -8.31 18.64
C GLU A 14 -4.21 -7.04 17.94
N GLU A 15 -3.39 -5.99 17.93
CA GLU A 15 -3.69 -4.75 17.23
C GLU A 15 -3.68 -4.94 15.71
N PHE A 16 -2.74 -5.75 15.19
CA PHE A 16 -2.81 -6.19 13.79
C PHE A 16 -4.04 -7.06 13.50
N LYS A 17 -4.46 -7.92 14.42
CA LYS A 17 -5.71 -8.70 14.29
C LYS A 17 -6.92 -7.77 14.23
N LEU A 18 -6.95 -6.73 15.04
CA LEU A 18 -8.03 -5.74 15.02
C LEU A 18 -8.04 -4.94 13.72
N LEU A 19 -6.88 -4.46 13.23
CA LEU A 19 -6.78 -3.79 11.92
C LEU A 19 -7.27 -4.69 10.77
N ARG A 20 -6.92 -5.99 10.77
CA ARG A 20 -7.44 -6.96 9.80
C ARG A 20 -8.96 -7.13 9.91
N SER A 21 -9.50 -7.12 11.12
CA SER A 21 -10.95 -7.22 11.35
C SER A 21 -11.70 -6.01 10.78
N ILE A 22 -11.11 -4.81 10.88
CA ILE A 22 -11.62 -3.59 10.24
C ILE A 22 -11.53 -3.73 8.71
N GLU A 23 -10.41 -4.19 8.16
CA GLU A 23 -10.25 -4.41 6.71
C GLU A 23 -11.36 -5.30 6.15
N VAL A 24 -11.64 -6.43 6.81
CA VAL A 24 -12.71 -7.36 6.42
C VAL A 24 -14.09 -6.70 6.57
N GLY A 25 -14.31 -5.99 7.69
CA GLY A 25 -15.56 -5.27 7.94
C GLY A 25 -15.86 -4.18 6.90
N MET A 26 -14.84 -3.54 6.33
CA MET A 26 -14.99 -2.49 5.30
C MET A 26 -15.64 -2.98 4.00
N ALA A 27 -15.70 -4.29 3.76
CA ALA A 27 -16.48 -4.86 2.67
C ALA A 27 -18.00 -4.67 2.88
N LYS A 28 -18.45 -4.72 4.14
CA LYS A 28 -19.86 -4.65 4.53
C LYS A 28 -20.27 -3.25 4.98
N PHE A 29 -19.40 -2.57 5.72
CA PHE A 29 -19.69 -1.30 6.38
C PHE A 29 -18.83 -0.17 5.82
N MET A 30 -19.39 1.05 5.75
CA MET A 30 -18.60 2.24 5.43
C MET A 30 -17.66 2.62 6.59
N TYR A 31 -18.17 2.57 7.81
CA TYR A 31 -17.43 2.63 9.06
C TYR A 31 -17.80 1.38 9.83
N VAL A 32 -16.83 0.55 10.19
CA VAL A 32 -17.06 -0.73 10.84
C VAL A 32 -17.49 -0.48 12.29
N PRO A 33 -18.69 -0.92 12.71
CA PRO A 33 -19.19 -0.71 14.08
C PRO A 33 -18.33 -1.43 15.13
N VAL A 34 -18.26 -0.91 16.34
CA VAL A 34 -17.53 -1.53 17.47
C VAL A 34 -18.14 -2.88 17.83
N GLU A 35 -19.46 -2.97 17.81
CA GLU A 35 -20.26 -4.16 18.14
C GLU A 35 -19.92 -5.31 17.16
N TYR A 36 -19.74 -4.97 15.88
CA TYR A 36 -19.27 -5.93 14.86
C TYR A 36 -17.84 -6.39 15.14
N LEU A 37 -16.94 -5.47 15.48
CA LEU A 37 -15.53 -5.79 15.77
C LEU A 37 -15.40 -6.66 17.02
N SER A 38 -16.16 -6.36 18.06
CA SER A 38 -16.29 -7.17 19.28
C SER A 38 -16.75 -8.60 18.93
N SER A 39 -17.87 -8.71 18.20
CA SER A 39 -18.41 -10.01 17.77
C SER A 39 -17.42 -10.81 16.90
N PHE A 40 -16.72 -10.14 15.98
CA PHE A 40 -15.76 -10.79 15.08
C PHE A 40 -14.49 -11.25 15.81
N THR A 41 -14.01 -10.47 16.77
CA THR A 41 -12.79 -10.77 17.52
C THR A 41 -13.02 -11.66 18.74
N LYS A 42 -14.27 -11.75 19.22
CA LYS A 42 -14.69 -12.35 20.49
C LYS A 42 -14.06 -11.65 21.70
N TRP A 43 -13.93 -10.33 21.63
CA TRP A 43 -13.39 -9.50 22.70
C TRP A 43 -14.43 -8.53 23.20
N GLU A 44 -14.42 -8.25 24.50
CA GLU A 44 -15.29 -7.23 25.11
C GLU A 44 -15.17 -5.88 24.40
N GLU A 45 -16.29 -5.18 24.25
CA GLU A 45 -16.34 -3.89 23.55
C GLU A 45 -15.41 -2.86 24.19
N GLU A 46 -15.32 -2.82 25.52
CA GLU A 46 -14.44 -1.91 26.24
C GLU A 46 -12.97 -2.09 25.84
N ARG A 47 -12.53 -3.35 25.72
CA ARG A 47 -11.19 -3.69 25.27
C ARG A 47 -10.97 -3.24 23.82
N VAL A 48 -11.93 -3.52 22.94
CA VAL A 48 -11.89 -3.11 21.53
C VAL A 48 -11.80 -1.59 21.42
N ILE A 49 -12.60 -0.84 22.18
CA ILE A 49 -12.60 0.63 22.21
C ILE A 49 -11.24 1.17 22.67
N LYS A 50 -10.64 0.59 23.71
CA LYS A 50 -9.31 0.98 24.19
C LYS A 50 -8.24 0.80 23.11
N MET A 51 -8.25 -0.33 22.41
CA MET A 51 -7.32 -0.58 21.29
C MET A 51 -7.59 0.38 20.12
N LEU A 52 -8.85 0.62 19.76
CA LEU A 52 -9.23 1.54 18.69
C LEU A 52 -8.80 2.98 18.99
N LYS A 53 -8.83 3.40 20.26
CA LYS A 53 -8.32 4.72 20.69
C LYS A 53 -6.82 4.85 20.38
N LYS A 54 -6.01 3.87 20.79
CA LYS A 54 -4.56 3.83 20.46
C LYS A 54 -4.33 3.82 18.95
N LEU A 55 -5.04 2.97 18.21
CA LEU A 55 -4.92 2.89 16.74
C LEU A 55 -5.30 4.23 16.06
N HIS A 56 -6.27 4.95 16.62
CA HIS A 56 -6.68 6.26 16.13
C HIS A 56 -5.61 7.33 16.42
N GLU A 57 -5.03 7.34 17.61
CA GLU A 57 -3.93 8.22 18.00
C GLU A 57 -2.68 8.01 17.12
N LEU A 58 -2.40 6.76 16.72
CA LEU A 58 -1.35 6.43 15.75
C LEU A 58 -1.71 6.78 14.29
N GLY A 59 -2.93 7.27 14.04
CA GLY A 59 -3.43 7.62 12.70
C GLY A 59 -3.68 6.43 11.78
N LEU A 60 -3.85 5.22 12.33
CA LEU A 60 -4.06 3.97 11.58
C LEU A 60 -5.53 3.75 11.22
N VAL A 61 -6.43 4.31 12.03
CA VAL A 61 -7.88 4.27 11.82
C VAL A 61 -8.48 5.66 11.97
N GLN A 62 -9.57 5.90 11.24
CA GLN A 62 -10.39 7.09 11.40
C GLN A 62 -11.70 6.70 12.08
N ARG A 63 -12.02 7.40 13.17
CA ARG A 63 -13.29 7.28 13.89
C ARG A 63 -14.36 8.16 13.24
N ARG A 64 -15.60 7.68 13.17
CA ARG A 64 -16.80 8.50 12.90
C ARG A 64 -17.85 8.24 13.97
N LYS A 65 -18.46 9.32 14.46
CA LYS A 65 -19.62 9.28 15.35
C LYS A 65 -20.84 9.74 14.55
N GLY A 66 -21.83 8.86 14.42
CA GLY A 66 -23.12 9.12 13.80
C GLY A 66 -24.21 8.40 14.57
N ALA A 67 -25.08 7.66 13.87
CA ALA A 67 -26.04 6.74 14.50
C ALA A 67 -25.36 5.64 15.35
N TYR A 68 -24.10 5.33 15.06
CA TYR A 68 -23.23 4.46 15.85
C TYR A 68 -21.80 4.99 15.81
N ILE A 69 -20.92 4.43 16.65
CA ILE A 69 -19.47 4.67 16.60
C ILE A 69 -18.85 3.63 15.67
N GLY A 70 -18.17 4.08 14.63
CA GLY A 70 -17.51 3.19 13.68
C GLY A 70 -16.13 3.66 13.25
N PHE A 71 -15.36 2.73 12.68
CA PHE A 71 -13.98 2.94 12.29
C PHE A 71 -13.68 2.47 10.87
N ILE A 72 -12.76 3.14 10.20
CA ILE A 72 -12.25 2.77 8.88
C ILE A 72 -10.72 2.83 8.89
N LEU A 73 -10.06 1.97 8.11
CA LEU A 73 -8.61 2.06 7.91
C LEU A 73 -8.24 3.35 7.18
N THR A 74 -7.17 3.99 7.63
CA THR A 74 -6.46 5.02 6.86
C THR A 74 -5.46 4.36 5.91
N THR A 75 -4.89 5.13 4.97
CA THR A 75 -3.76 4.67 4.15
C THR A 75 -2.60 4.15 5.00
N ARG A 76 -2.34 4.78 6.16
CA ARG A 76 -1.28 4.35 7.08
C ARG A 76 -1.60 3.01 7.76
N GLY A 77 -2.85 2.81 8.18
CA GLY A 77 -3.29 1.50 8.69
C GLY A 77 -3.14 0.42 7.63
N TYR A 78 -3.47 0.74 6.38
CA TYR A 78 -3.33 -0.15 5.24
C TYR A 78 -1.86 -0.47 4.93
N ASP A 79 -0.97 0.52 4.99
CA ASP A 79 0.49 0.33 4.89
C ASP A 79 1.01 -0.64 5.95
N CYS A 80 0.61 -0.46 7.21
CA CYS A 80 1.06 -1.31 8.31
C CYS A 80 0.61 -2.77 8.10
N LEU A 81 -0.62 -2.98 7.62
CA LEU A 81 -1.12 -4.31 7.29
C LEU A 81 -0.35 -4.97 6.15
N ALA A 82 -0.03 -4.22 5.09
CA ALA A 82 0.76 -4.71 3.97
C ALA A 82 2.19 -5.06 4.37
N LEU A 83 2.86 -4.15 5.09
CA LEU A 83 4.20 -4.37 5.63
C LEU A 83 4.24 -5.57 6.57
N ASN A 84 3.26 -5.73 7.46
CA ASN A 84 3.23 -6.86 8.38
C ASN A 84 3.18 -8.19 7.63
N ALA A 85 2.36 -8.27 6.59
CA ALA A 85 2.27 -9.48 5.77
C ALA A 85 3.59 -9.78 5.03
N LEU A 86 4.27 -8.75 4.50
CA LEU A 86 5.52 -8.91 3.76
C LEU A 86 6.71 -9.25 4.68
N VAL A 87 6.77 -8.65 5.87
CA VAL A 87 7.78 -8.97 6.89
C VAL A 87 7.60 -10.39 7.40
N LYS A 88 6.37 -10.79 7.76
CA LYS A 88 6.09 -12.17 8.23
C LYS A 88 6.37 -13.25 7.20
N ARG A 89 6.29 -12.93 5.91
CA ARG A 89 6.66 -13.84 4.82
C ARG A 89 8.17 -13.89 4.55
N GLY A 90 8.96 -13.09 5.26
CA GLY A 90 10.41 -13.00 5.02
C GLY A 90 10.77 -12.28 3.72
N VAL A 91 9.87 -11.48 3.15
CA VAL A 91 10.13 -10.72 1.91
C VAL A 91 10.91 -9.45 2.20
N ILE A 92 10.53 -8.72 3.25
CA ILE A 92 11.16 -7.46 3.67
C ILE A 92 11.79 -7.68 5.04
N GLY A 93 13.10 -7.43 5.15
CA GLY A 93 13.85 -7.38 6.40
C GLY A 93 14.00 -5.94 6.92
N SER A 94 14.24 -4.97 6.04
CA SER A 94 14.31 -3.54 6.39
C SER A 94 13.80 -2.64 5.28
N LEU A 95 13.44 -1.40 5.63
CA LEU A 95 12.90 -0.41 4.70
C LEU A 95 13.53 0.96 4.99
N SER A 96 14.00 1.64 3.95
CA SER A 96 14.48 3.00 4.04
C SER A 96 13.34 3.96 4.39
N LEU A 97 13.64 4.96 5.22
CA LEU A 97 12.70 6.02 5.59
C LEU A 97 12.57 7.06 4.47
N LYS A 98 13.60 7.19 3.64
CA LYS A 98 13.65 8.12 2.51
C LYS A 98 13.15 7.40 1.24
N PRO A 99 12.17 7.97 0.52
CA PRO A 99 11.75 7.40 -0.75
C PRO A 99 12.86 7.53 -1.80
N LEU A 100 12.99 6.50 -2.65
CA LEU A 100 13.76 6.58 -3.89
C LEU A 100 13.07 7.51 -4.89
N GLY A 101 11.74 7.46 -4.93
CA GLY A 101 10.91 8.31 -5.79
C GLY A 101 9.52 8.49 -5.22
N VAL A 102 8.99 9.71 -5.36
CA VAL A 102 7.61 10.04 -4.98
C VAL A 102 6.89 10.48 -6.26
N GLY A 103 6.02 9.62 -6.75
CA GLY A 103 5.18 9.87 -7.91
C GLY A 103 3.81 10.41 -7.54
N LYS A 104 3.00 10.71 -8.56
CA LYS A 104 1.60 11.13 -8.38
C LYS A 104 0.73 10.04 -7.79
N GLU A 105 1.02 8.79 -8.12
CA GLU A 105 0.18 7.62 -7.86
C GLU A 105 0.90 6.51 -7.10
N SER A 106 2.18 6.68 -6.80
CA SER A 106 2.94 5.72 -6.01
C SER A 106 4.13 6.36 -5.31
N ASP A 107 4.55 5.74 -4.21
CA ASP A 107 5.79 6.06 -3.50
C ASP A 107 6.69 4.81 -3.57
N VAL A 108 7.95 4.95 -3.99
CA VAL A 108 8.92 3.86 -4.06
C VAL A 108 9.98 4.05 -3.00
N TYR A 109 10.22 3.01 -2.21
CA TYR A 109 11.23 2.97 -1.16
C TYR A 109 12.23 1.86 -1.44
N GLU A 110 13.46 2.09 -1.03
CA GLU A 110 14.46 1.03 -0.95
C GLU A 110 14.18 0.16 0.28
N GLY A 111 14.39 -1.15 0.16
CA GLY A 111 14.40 -2.08 1.27
C GLY A 111 15.48 -3.13 1.11
N LEU A 112 15.66 -3.94 2.15
CA LEU A 112 16.48 -5.14 2.12
C LEU A 112 15.62 -6.36 2.43
N THR A 113 15.89 -7.49 1.80
CA THR A 113 15.41 -8.80 2.24
C THR A 113 16.12 -9.20 3.56
N PRO A 114 15.64 -10.22 4.28
CA PRO A 114 16.36 -10.77 5.44
C PRO A 114 17.78 -11.26 5.12
N SER A 115 18.04 -11.63 3.86
CA SER A 115 19.37 -12.04 3.37
C SER A 115 20.26 -10.87 2.94
N GLY A 116 19.80 -9.62 3.09
CA GLY A 116 20.56 -8.43 2.72
C GLY A 116 20.50 -8.03 1.24
N LEU A 117 19.64 -8.67 0.43
CA LEU A 117 19.47 -8.28 -0.97
C LEU A 117 18.65 -6.99 -1.08
N ARG A 118 19.10 -6.05 -1.92
CA ARG A 118 18.41 -4.78 -2.16
C ARG A 118 17.17 -4.99 -3.03
N ILE A 119 16.07 -4.39 -2.61
CA ILE A 119 14.75 -4.49 -3.24
C ILE A 119 14.08 -3.12 -3.33
N ALA A 120 13.19 -2.96 -4.29
CA ALA A 120 12.29 -1.82 -4.37
C ALA A 120 10.91 -2.19 -3.81
N VAL A 121 10.40 -1.36 -2.91
CA VAL A 121 9.07 -1.51 -2.29
C VAL A 121 8.19 -0.35 -2.72
N LYS A 122 7.28 -0.63 -3.64
CA LYS A 122 6.39 0.36 -4.25
C LYS A 122 5.02 0.33 -3.59
N PHE A 123 4.60 1.46 -3.05
CA PHE A 123 3.27 1.66 -2.48
C PHE A 123 2.40 2.42 -3.48
N HIS A 124 1.25 1.85 -3.84
CA HIS A 124 0.26 2.54 -4.67
C HIS A 124 -0.54 3.54 -3.82
N ARG A 125 -0.79 4.73 -4.38
CA ARG A 125 -1.35 5.92 -3.73
C ARG A 125 -2.43 6.57 -4.60
N LEU A 126 -3.39 5.79 -5.10
CA LEU A 126 -4.50 6.38 -5.85
C LEU A 126 -5.32 7.31 -4.94
N GLY A 127 -5.66 8.49 -5.46
CA GLY A 127 -6.44 9.51 -4.74
C GLY A 127 -5.62 10.57 -4.01
N ARG A 128 -4.27 10.55 -4.07
CA ARG A 128 -3.40 11.56 -3.44
C ARG A 128 -3.55 12.95 -4.06
N ILE A 129 -3.73 13.01 -5.36
CA ILE A 129 -3.96 14.25 -6.10
C ILE A 129 -5.41 14.25 -6.52
N SER A 130 -6.19 15.12 -5.90
CA SER A 130 -7.56 15.40 -6.28
C SER A 130 -7.67 15.51 -7.81
N PHE A 131 -8.38 14.60 -8.46
CA PHE A 131 -9.10 15.00 -9.64
C PHE A 131 -10.19 15.98 -9.18
N ARG A 132 -9.86 17.28 -9.13
CA ARG A 132 -10.87 18.35 -9.08
C ARG A 132 -11.85 18.24 -10.28
N ALA A 133 -11.48 17.50 -11.34
CA ALA A 133 -12.25 17.32 -12.57
C ALA A 133 -13.22 16.11 -12.61
N THR A 134 -13.04 15.03 -11.82
CA THR A 134 -13.97 13.87 -11.86
C THR A 134 -15.25 14.08 -11.03
N ARG A 135 -15.45 15.30 -10.51
CA ARG A 135 -16.62 15.69 -9.72
C ARG A 135 -17.95 15.58 -10.49
N ARG A 136 -17.92 15.47 -11.82
CA ARG A 136 -19.14 15.39 -12.66
C ARG A 136 -19.61 13.99 -13.04
N TYR A 137 -18.77 12.95 -12.97
CA TYR A 137 -19.11 11.64 -13.59
C TYR A 137 -19.28 10.46 -12.62
N ARG A 138 -19.25 10.67 -11.31
CA ARG A 138 -19.28 9.58 -10.31
C ARG A 138 -20.35 9.74 -9.23
N ILE A 139 -21.52 10.23 -9.61
CA ILE A 139 -22.71 10.28 -8.73
C ILE A 139 -23.18 8.86 -8.32
N TYR A 140 -22.77 7.81 -9.07
CA TYR A 140 -23.25 6.44 -8.87
C TYR A 140 -22.45 5.58 -7.86
N VAL A 141 -21.26 5.99 -7.44
CA VAL A 141 -20.53 5.30 -6.37
C VAL A 141 -20.72 6.13 -5.11
N GLY A 142 -21.70 5.74 -4.31
CA GLY A 142 -22.07 6.42 -3.06
C GLY A 142 -20.89 6.69 -2.13
N ASP A 143 -21.16 7.38 -1.02
CA ASP A 143 -20.27 8.08 -0.07
C ASP A 143 -18.94 7.40 0.37
N ARG A 144 -18.65 6.15 0.00
CA ARG A 144 -17.48 5.31 0.30
C ARG A 144 -16.17 5.71 -0.43
N ARG A 145 -15.89 7.01 -0.58
CA ARG A 145 -14.72 7.50 -1.35
C ARG A 145 -13.38 6.96 -0.84
N HIS A 146 -13.15 6.93 0.48
CA HIS A 146 -11.89 6.46 1.07
C HIS A 146 -11.66 4.95 0.89
N ILE A 147 -12.70 4.12 1.07
CA ILE A 147 -12.64 2.67 0.81
C ILE A 147 -12.32 2.41 -0.66
N SER A 148 -12.99 3.17 -1.54
CA SER A 148 -12.76 3.09 -2.98
C SER A 148 -11.28 3.32 -3.31
N TRP A 149 -10.62 4.32 -2.72
CA TRP A 149 -9.20 4.57 -3.00
C TRP A 149 -8.24 3.47 -2.52
N LEU A 150 -8.43 2.92 -1.32
CA LEU A 150 -7.61 1.79 -0.86
C LEU A 150 -7.81 0.56 -1.74
N TYR A 151 -9.06 0.28 -2.12
CA TYR A 151 -9.41 -0.82 -3.00
C TYR A 151 -8.83 -0.64 -4.42
N GLN A 152 -8.94 0.56 -5.00
CA GLN A 152 -8.34 0.86 -6.30
C GLN A 152 -6.82 0.77 -6.25
N SER A 153 -6.19 1.22 -5.15
CA SER A 153 -4.73 1.08 -4.95
C SER A 153 -4.30 -0.38 -4.87
N ARG A 154 -5.12 -1.24 -4.24
CA ARG A 154 -4.91 -2.69 -4.25
C ARG A 154 -4.99 -3.28 -5.66
N LEU A 155 -6.06 -2.99 -6.40
CA LEU A 155 -6.22 -3.52 -7.75
C LEU A 155 -5.12 -3.04 -8.71
N ALA A 156 -4.63 -1.82 -8.55
CA ALA A 156 -3.52 -1.30 -9.33
C ALA A 156 -2.21 -2.05 -9.03
N ALA A 157 -1.92 -2.32 -7.75
CA ALA A 157 -0.75 -3.09 -7.33
C ALA A 157 -0.81 -4.55 -7.83
N GLU A 158 -1.98 -5.16 -7.76
CA GLU A 158 -2.22 -6.53 -8.24
C GLU A 158 -1.96 -6.64 -9.75
N ARG A 159 -2.56 -5.74 -10.54
CA ARG A 159 -2.34 -5.69 -12.00
C ARG A 159 -0.88 -5.40 -12.36
N GLU A 160 -0.22 -4.51 -11.65
CA GLU A 160 1.20 -4.22 -11.89
C GLU A 160 2.07 -5.46 -11.62
N TYR A 161 1.82 -6.15 -10.51
CA TYR A 161 2.56 -7.37 -10.18
C TYR A 161 2.32 -8.50 -11.19
N GLU A 162 1.07 -8.68 -11.65
CA GLU A 162 0.72 -9.64 -12.70
C GLU A 162 1.39 -9.29 -14.04
N ALA A 163 1.37 -8.01 -14.43
CA ALA A 163 2.03 -7.54 -15.64
C ALA A 163 3.55 -7.76 -15.56
N LEU A 164 4.20 -7.41 -14.44
CA LEU A 164 5.62 -7.67 -14.23
C LEU A 164 5.96 -9.15 -14.33
N LYS A 165 5.10 -10.05 -13.83
CA LYS A 165 5.30 -11.51 -13.98
C LYS A 165 5.29 -11.93 -15.45
N ILE A 166 4.24 -11.56 -16.18
CA ILE A 166 4.10 -11.89 -17.60
C ILE A 166 5.31 -11.39 -18.39
N LEU A 167 5.69 -10.13 -18.19
CA LEU A 167 6.80 -9.50 -18.91
C LEU A 167 8.16 -10.12 -18.55
N TYR A 168 8.40 -10.38 -17.26
CA TYR A 168 9.64 -11.00 -16.79
C TYR A 168 9.80 -12.43 -17.32
N ASP A 169 8.71 -13.21 -17.32
CA ASP A 169 8.71 -14.58 -17.87
C ASP A 169 8.95 -14.57 -19.39
N ALA A 170 8.42 -13.55 -20.09
CA ALA A 170 8.66 -13.29 -21.51
C ALA A 170 10.05 -12.71 -21.83
N LYS A 171 10.94 -12.56 -20.83
CA LYS A 171 12.31 -12.02 -20.98
C LYS A 171 12.40 -10.56 -21.40
N VAL A 172 11.34 -9.79 -21.21
CA VAL A 172 11.36 -8.34 -21.36
C VAL A 172 12.21 -7.74 -20.23
N GLU A 173 12.99 -6.70 -20.52
CA GLU A 173 13.80 -5.98 -19.53
C GLU A 173 12.91 -5.16 -18.55
N VAL A 174 12.33 -5.85 -17.58
CA VAL A 174 11.53 -5.28 -16.48
C VAL A 174 12.10 -5.68 -15.11
N PRO A 175 11.76 -4.95 -14.03
CA PRO A 175 12.09 -5.38 -12.69
C PRO A 175 11.56 -6.80 -12.40
N LYS A 176 12.39 -7.66 -11.80
CA LYS A 176 11.95 -8.98 -11.33
C LYS A 176 10.86 -8.81 -10.26
N PRO A 177 9.64 -9.32 -10.47
CA PRO A 177 8.61 -9.30 -9.45
C PRO A 177 8.96 -10.28 -8.32
N ILE A 178 8.97 -9.80 -7.07
CA ILE A 178 9.29 -10.62 -5.89
C ILE A 178 8.00 -11.03 -5.17
N SER A 179 7.18 -10.07 -4.75
CA SER A 179 5.95 -10.33 -4.02
C SER A 179 4.97 -9.16 -4.13
N HIS A 180 3.71 -9.42 -3.81
CA HIS A 180 2.66 -8.41 -3.73
C HIS A 180 1.81 -8.63 -2.48
N ASN A 181 1.40 -7.53 -1.84
CA ASN A 181 0.38 -7.56 -0.81
C ASN A 181 -0.39 -6.24 -0.75
N ARG A 182 -1.73 -6.32 -0.82
CA ARG A 182 -2.61 -5.14 -0.78
C ARG A 182 -2.25 -4.14 -1.88
N HIS A 183 -1.80 -2.95 -1.53
CA HIS A 183 -1.39 -1.89 -2.45
C HIS A 183 0.14 -1.79 -2.58
N VAL A 184 0.87 -2.83 -2.17
CA VAL A 184 2.33 -2.84 -2.16
C VAL A 184 2.87 -3.92 -3.09
N VAL A 185 3.75 -3.52 -4.00
CA VAL A 185 4.52 -4.41 -4.87
C VAL A 185 5.98 -4.38 -4.44
N VAL A 186 6.58 -5.54 -4.31
CA VAL A 186 8.02 -5.73 -4.04
C VAL A 186 8.65 -6.33 -5.29
N MET A 187 9.70 -5.68 -5.79
CA MET A 187 10.45 -6.07 -6.97
C MET A 187 11.95 -5.87 -6.72
N ASP A 188 12.80 -6.36 -7.61
CA ASP A 188 14.22 -5.99 -7.56
C ASP A 188 14.42 -4.49 -7.77
N ILE A 189 15.59 -4.00 -7.38
CA ILE A 189 15.95 -2.60 -7.58
C ILE A 189 16.75 -2.49 -8.89
N ILE A 190 16.34 -1.57 -9.76
CA ILE A 190 17.11 -1.21 -10.96
C ILE A 190 17.98 -0.01 -10.64
N GLU A 191 19.29 -0.19 -10.77
CA GLU A 191 20.24 0.92 -10.72
C GLU A 191 20.41 1.52 -12.10
N GLY A 192 19.85 2.71 -12.28
CA GLY A 192 19.90 3.40 -13.56
C GLY A 192 19.58 4.87 -13.41
N ILE A 193 19.76 5.60 -14.51
CA ILE A 193 19.42 7.01 -14.62
C ILE A 193 18.18 7.10 -15.52
N PRO A 194 17.10 7.77 -15.09
CA PRO A 194 15.96 8.02 -15.95
C PRO A 194 16.40 8.70 -17.25
N LEU A 195 15.88 8.23 -18.39
CA LEU A 195 16.37 8.69 -19.69
C LEU A 195 16.25 10.22 -19.88
N PHE A 196 15.23 10.85 -19.30
CA PHE A 196 15.03 12.30 -19.37
C PHE A 196 16.05 13.12 -18.57
N GLU A 197 16.75 12.51 -17.60
CA GLU A 197 17.84 13.15 -16.83
C GLU A 197 19.20 12.92 -17.48
N LYS A 198 19.29 12.00 -18.46
CA LYS A 198 20.54 11.61 -19.06
C LYS A 198 21.01 12.66 -20.08
N PRO A 199 22.31 13.05 -20.06
CA PRO A 199 22.91 13.82 -21.14
C PRO A 199 22.82 13.12 -22.49
N ARG A 200 23.24 13.81 -23.56
CA ARG A 200 23.26 13.29 -24.94
C ARG A 200 23.84 11.86 -24.98
N LEU A 201 23.04 10.91 -25.44
CA LEU A 201 23.45 9.52 -25.60
C LEU A 201 24.60 9.44 -26.61
N LYS A 202 25.63 8.63 -26.31
CA LYS A 202 26.73 8.35 -27.24
C LYS A 202 26.22 7.71 -28.54
N GLU A 203 25.28 6.77 -28.43
CA GLU A 203 24.73 6.01 -29.56
C GLU A 203 23.20 5.97 -29.50
N PRO A 204 22.50 7.06 -29.87
CA PRO A 204 21.04 7.15 -29.73
C PRO A 204 20.28 6.09 -30.54
N LEU A 205 20.75 5.78 -31.75
CA LEU A 205 20.09 4.80 -32.64
C LEU A 205 20.16 3.38 -32.07
N ASN A 206 21.32 2.97 -31.54
CA ASN A 206 21.48 1.65 -30.93
C ASN A 206 20.61 1.51 -29.68
N VAL A 207 20.50 2.56 -28.87
CA VAL A 207 19.56 2.56 -27.72
C VAL A 207 18.11 2.46 -28.20
N LEU A 208 17.72 3.19 -29.24
CA LEU A 208 16.37 3.10 -29.80
C LEU A 208 16.06 1.68 -30.31
N ILE A 209 16.97 1.06 -31.07
CA ILE A 209 16.80 -0.30 -31.59
C ILE A 209 16.62 -1.30 -30.43
N ARG A 210 17.40 -1.16 -29.35
CA ARG A 210 17.25 -2.01 -28.16
C ARG A 210 15.89 -1.83 -27.48
N VAL A 211 15.42 -0.58 -27.33
CA VAL A 211 14.11 -0.30 -26.72
C VAL A 211 12.96 -0.85 -27.58
N LEU A 212 13.06 -0.76 -28.91
CA LEU A 212 12.03 -1.28 -29.82
C LEU A 212 12.06 -2.80 -29.97
N GLY A 213 13.19 -3.45 -29.68
CA GLY A 213 13.36 -4.90 -29.75
C GLY A 213 13.10 -5.65 -28.44
N ASN A 214 12.79 -4.93 -27.35
CA ASN A 214 12.45 -5.48 -26.03
C ASN A 214 11.05 -6.08 -25.99
#